data_AF-A0A6G2FWS6-F1
#
_entry.id   AF-A0A6G2FWS6-F1
#
_cell.length_a   1.000
_cell.length_b   1.000
_cell.length_c   1.000
_cell.angle_alpha   90.00
_cell.angle_beta   90.00
_cell.angle_gamma   90.00
#
_symmetry.space_group_name_H-M   'P 1'
#
loop_
_entity.id
_entity.type
_entity.pdbx_description
1 polymer ?
#
loop_
_entity_poly.entity_id
_entity_poly.type
_entity_poly.pdbx_seq_one_letter_code
_entity_poly.pdbx_strand_id
1 'polypeptide(L)' 'MFRIPAEVRRGVRDVSPILVGIVPFGLVAGVAAVDAGLSPLQAVGLSMVVFAGASQLAIVDLLSRNAELAVV' A
#
# COMPACT_ATOMS: atom_id res chain seq x y z
N MET A 1 -10.85 20.81 -25.30
CA MET A 1 -10.18 21.24 -24.05
C MET A 1 -10.89 20.58 -22.88
N PHE A 2 -10.33 19.51 -22.31
CA PHE A 2 -10.92 18.83 -21.14
C PHE A 2 -10.82 19.74 -19.91
N ARG A 3 -11.96 20.19 -19.39
CA ARG A 3 -12.02 20.93 -18.12
C ARG A 3 -12.18 19.93 -16.98
N ILE A 4 -11.26 19.95 -16.01
CA ILE A 4 -11.39 19.13 -14.80
C ILE A 4 -12.61 19.62 -14.01
N PRO A 5 -13.59 18.74 -13.69
CA PRO A 5 -14.75 19.10 -12.90
C PRO A 5 -14.35 19.68 -11.53
N ALA A 6 -15.16 20.61 -11.01
CA ALA A 6 -14.90 21.20 -9.71
C ALA A 6 -14.85 20.15 -8.58
N GLU A 7 -15.65 19.09 -8.70
CA GLU A 7 -15.71 17.96 -7.76
C GLU A 7 -14.37 17.21 -7.68
N VAL A 8 -13.74 16.93 -8.83
CA VAL A 8 -12.44 16.24 -8.87
C VAL A 8 -11.37 17.07 -8.17
N ARG A 9 -11.37 18.39 -8.39
CA ARG A 9 -10.43 19.30 -7.73
C ARG A 9 -10.66 19.37 -6.22
N ARG A 10 -11.91 19.31 -5.76
CA ARG A 10 -12.24 19.22 -4.33
C ARG A 10 -11.70 17.92 -3.74
N GLY A 11 -11.99 16.78 -4.35
CA GLY A 11 -11.50 15.48 -3.87
C GLY A 11 -9.96 15.39 -3.78
N VAL A 12 -9.26 15.93 -4.79
CA VAL A 12 -7.78 16.02 -4.75
C VAL A 12 -7.30 16.86 -3.57
N ARG A 13 -7.94 18.01 -3.31
CA ARG A 13 -7.60 18.87 -2.18
C ARG A 13 -7.88 18.17 -0.85
N ASP A 14 -9.00 17.45 -0.75
CA ASP A 14 -9.43 16.79 0.47
C ASP A 14 -8.50 15.61 0.85
N VAL A 15 -7.97 14.88 -0.14
CA VAL A 15 -7.01 13.79 0.09
C VAL A 15 -5.55 14.25 0.20
N SER A 16 -5.21 15.43 -0.31
CA SER A 16 -3.81 15.90 -0.32
C SER A 16 -3.10 15.92 1.05
N PRO A 17 -3.75 16.28 2.18
CA PRO A 17 -3.07 16.29 3.48
C PRO A 17 -2.65 14.88 3.94
N ILE A 18 -3.47 13.85 3.67
CA ILE A 18 -3.17 12.47 4.09
C ILE A 18 -2.06 11.83 3.23
N LEU A 19 -1.86 12.32 2.00
CA LEU A 19 -0.79 11.84 1.12
C LEU A 19 0.61 12.04 1.72
N VAL A 20 0.79 13.05 2.59
CA VAL A 20 2.04 13.29 3.30
C VAL A 20 2.46 12.08 4.15
N GLY A 21 1.49 11.34 4.71
CA GLY A 21 1.74 10.09 5.44
C GLY A 21 1.74 8.86 4.53
N ILE A 22 0.82 8.80 3.57
CA ILE A 22 0.64 7.63 2.70
C ILE A 22 1.85 7.39 1.79
N VAL A 23 2.45 8.44 1.22
CA VAL A 23 3.59 8.29 0.29
C VAL A 23 4.81 7.63 0.97
N PRO A 24 5.35 8.16 2.09
CA PRO A 24 6.47 7.51 2.76
C PRO A 24 6.11 6.13 3.30
N PHE A 25 4.89 5.94 3.82
CA PHE A 25 4.41 4.63 4.25
C PHE A 25 4.43 3.60 3.09
N GLY A 26 3.91 3.97 1.91
CA GLY A 26 3.89 3.11 0.74
C GLY A 26 5.29 2.73 0.25
N LEU A 27 6.26 3.64 0.36
CA LEU A 27 7.66 3.33 0.06
C LEU A 27 8.23 2.30 1.05
N VAL A 28 8.01 2.48 2.35
CA VAL A 28 8.46 1.52 3.38
C VAL A 28 7.82 0.14 3.18
N ALA A 29 6.51 0.08 2.94
CA ALA A 29 5.81 -1.16 2.67
C ALA A 29 6.29 -1.84 1.38
N GLY A 30 6.58 -1.06 0.34
CA GLY A 30 7.13 -1.57 -0.92
C GLY A 30 8.53 -2.16 -0.75
N VAL A 31 9.42 -1.46 -0.04
CA VAL A 31 10.78 -1.96 0.27
C VAL A 31 10.70 -3.25 1.08
N ALA A 32 9.89 -3.26 2.15
CA ALA A 32 9.71 -4.46 2.98
C ALA A 32 9.22 -5.65 2.16
N ALA A 33 8.27 -5.45 1.23
CA ALA A 33 7.76 -6.53 0.40
C ALA A 33 8.82 -7.08 -0.56
N VAL A 34 9.59 -6.21 -1.22
CA VAL A 34 10.67 -6.63 -2.12
C VAL A 34 11.79 -7.34 -1.35
N ASP A 35 12.14 -6.86 -0.15
CA ASP A 35 13.13 -7.51 0.73
C ASP A 35 12.66 -8.88 1.21
N ALA A 36 11.34 -9.07 1.38
CA ALA A 36 10.73 -10.37 1.68
C ALA A 36 10.65 -11.31 0.45
N GLY A 37 11.18 -10.91 -0.71
CA GLY A 37 11.22 -11.72 -1.92
C GLY A 37 9.94 -11.66 -2.78
N LEU A 38 8.99 -10.76 -2.47
CA LEU A 38 7.81 -10.54 -3.30
C LEU A 38 8.19 -9.76 -4.56
N SER A 39 7.64 -10.16 -5.70
CA SER A 39 7.72 -9.34 -6.91
C SER A 39 6.96 -8.01 -6.73
N PRO A 40 7.31 -6.95 -7.49
CA PRO A 40 6.59 -5.68 -7.44
C PRO A 40 5.09 -5.81 -7.68
N LEU A 41 4.68 -6.73 -8.55
CA LEU A 41 3.26 -6.99 -8.83
C LEU A 41 2.56 -7.64 -7.63
N GLN A 42 3.22 -8.56 -6.92
CA GLN A 42 2.67 -9.14 -5.68
C GLN A 42 2.60 -8.11 -4.55
N ALA A 43 3.60 -7.24 -4.43
CA ALA A 43 3.62 -6.15 -3.45
C ALA A 43 2.46 -5.17 -3.67
N VAL A 44 2.16 -4.81 -4.92
CA VAL A 44 0.99 -4.00 -5.27
C VAL A 44 -0.31 -4.79 -5.08
N GLY A 45 -0.30 -6.08 -5.43
CA GLY A 45 -1.46 -6.96 -5.30
C GLY A 45 -1.91 -7.16 -3.86
N LEU A 46 -1.00 -7.12 -2.89
CA LEU A 46 -1.30 -7.15 -1.46
C LEU A 46 -2.30 -6.08 -1.05
N SER A 47 -2.24 -4.87 -1.65
CA SER A 47 -3.17 -3.77 -1.36
C SER A 47 -4.62 -4.04 -1.80
N MET A 48 -4.87 -5.06 -2.63
CA MET A 48 -6.23 -5.46 -3.03
C MET A 48 -6.94 -6.32 -1.99
N VAL A 49 -6.16 -7.02 -1.15
CA VAL A 49 -6.67 -7.97 -0.14
C VAL A 49 -6.41 -7.49 1.28
N VAL A 50 -5.39 -6.66 1.51
CA VAL A 50 -5.02 -6.08 2.80
C VAL A 50 -5.22 -4.58 2.77
N PHE A 51 -6.32 -4.11 3.37
CA PHE A 51 -6.69 -2.70 3.37
C PHE A 51 -6.02 -1.88 4.48
N ALA A 52 -5.57 -2.54 5.55
CA ALA A 52 -4.91 -1.89 6.67
C ALA A 52 -3.39 -1.90 6.51
N GLY A 53 -2.76 -0.72 6.49
CA GLY A 53 -1.33 -0.58 6.26
C GLY A 53 -0.45 -1.35 7.25
N ALA A 54 -0.77 -1.30 8.55
CA ALA A 54 -0.02 -2.05 9.55
C ALA A 54 -0.09 -3.57 9.33
N SER A 55 -1.26 -4.08 8.92
CA SER A 55 -1.45 -5.50 8.58
C SER A 55 -0.65 -5.90 7.35
N GLN A 56 -0.46 -5.00 6.38
CA GLN A 56 0.34 -5.27 5.19
C GLN A 56 1.81 -5.52 5.56
N LEU A 57 2.36 -4.73 6.50
CA LEU A 57 3.71 -4.95 7.02
C LEU A 57 3.80 -6.25 7.83
N ALA A 58 2.79 -6.56 8.65
CA ALA A 58 2.75 -7.80 9.43
C ALA A 58 2.71 -9.04 8.54
N ILE A 59 1.89 -9.03 7.47
CA ILE A 59 1.83 -10.12 6.50
C ILE A 59 3.17 -10.31 5.79
N VAL A 60 3.80 -9.21 5.35
CA VAL A 60 5.13 -9.27 4.73
C VAL A 60 6.17 -9.86 5.69
N ASP A 61 6.17 -9.48 6.97
CA ASP A 61 7.06 -10.07 7.99
C ASP A 61 6.81 -11.57 8.17
N LEU A 62 5.55 -11.99 8.28
CA LEU A 62 5.20 -13.41 8.43
C LEU A 62 5.57 -14.24 7.20
N LEU A 63 5.32 -13.73 6.00
CA LEU A 63 5.71 -14.38 4.75
C LEU A 63 7.23 -14.52 4.65
N SER A 64 7.99 -13.49 5.06
CA SER A 64 9.46 -13.53 5.08
C SER A 64 10.03 -14.62 5.99
N ARG A 65 9.29 -15.00 7.03
CA ARG A 65 9.65 -16.04 8.01
C ARG A 65 9.14 -17.42 7.63
N ASN A 66 8.54 -17.59 6.45
CA ASN A 66 7.89 -18.83 6.00
C ASN A 66 6.81 -19.31 6.99
N ALA A 67 6.03 -18.38 7.56
CA ALA A 67 4.88 -18.75 8.38
C ALA A 67 3.84 -19.54 7.56
N GLU A 68 3.07 -20.41 8.23
CA GLU A 68 1.98 -21.12 7.58
C GLU A 68 0.92 -20.14 7.05
N LEU A 69 0.47 -20.34 5.82
CA LEU A 69 -0.53 -19.47 5.16
C LEU A 69 -1.86 -19.38 5.90
N ALA A 70 -2.18 -20.32 6.78
CA ALA A 70 -3.39 -20.25 7.61
C ALA A 70 -3.31 -19.20 8.73
N VAL A 71 -2.09 -18.76 9.08
CA VAL A 71 -1.81 -17.79 10.15
C VAL A 71 -1.56 -16.38 9.57
N VAL A 72 -1.19 -16.31 8.28
CA VAL A 72 -0.98 -15.07 7.51
C VAL A 72 -2.31 -14.47 7.08
#